data_AF-A0A4S2LZS8-F1
#
_entry.id   AF-A0A4S2LZS8-F1
#
_cell.length_a   1.000
_cell.length_b   1.000
_cell.length_c   1.000
_cell.angle_alpha   90.00
_cell.angle_beta   90.00
_cell.angle_gamma   90.00
#
_symmetry.space_group_name_H-M   'P 1'
#
loop_
_entity.id
_entity.type
_entity.pdbx_description
1 polymer ?
#
loop_
_entity_poly.entity_id
_entity_poly.type
_entity_poly.pdbx_seq_one_letter_code
_entity_poly.pdbx_strand_id
1 'polypeptide(L)'
;MVKSPFWMTIQLRSLNCLGPSPTKETVLEPMVNGTNKIQPCITDYKEYHTDTTVCFIVKMSPEKLREADVIRLHKFFKLSGAQTTNSIVLFDQLGCLKHHRSLHFILEEFFDIHLQ
;
A
#
# COMPACT_ATOMS: atom_id res chain seq x y z
N MET A 1 1.01 -11.31 2.21
CA MET A 1 2.40 -11.82 2.08
C MET A 1 2.40 -13.28 2.45
N VAL A 2 2.94 -14.16 1.60
CA VAL A 2 3.09 -15.59 1.90
C VAL A 2 4.59 -15.88 1.97
N LYS A 3 5.05 -16.56 3.03
CA LYS A 3 6.43 -17.01 3.19
C LYS A 3 6.56 -18.41 2.61
N SER A 4 7.59 -18.64 1.79
CA SER A 4 7.92 -19.96 1.27
C SER A 4 8.68 -20.79 2.32
N PRO A 5 8.57 -22.13 2.35
CA PRO A 5 9.43 -23.00 3.16
C PRO A 5 10.93 -22.90 2.79
N PHE A 6 11.26 -22.29 1.65
CA PHE A 6 12.61 -21.79 1.37
C PHE A 6 12.74 -20.35 1.91
N TRP A 7 13.47 -20.18 3.01
CA TRP A 7 13.70 -18.95 3.77
C TRP A 7 14.42 -17.81 3.02
N MET A 8 14.38 -17.79 1.68
CA MET A 8 15.11 -16.84 0.84
C MET A 8 14.19 -16.04 -0.08
N THR A 9 12.89 -16.37 -0.15
CA THR A 9 11.95 -15.71 -1.04
C THR A 9 10.70 -15.18 -0.34
N ILE A 10 10.32 -13.95 -0.67
CA ILE A 10 9.10 -13.29 -0.19
C ILE A 10 8.20 -13.00 -1.39
N GLN A 11 6.91 -13.36 -1.26
CA GLN A 11 5.90 -12.98 -2.24
C GLN A 11 5.15 -11.71 -1.78
N LEU A 12 5.38 -10.62 -2.51
CA LEU A 12 4.62 -9.38 -2.40
C LEU A 12 3.44 -9.45 -3.35
N ARG A 13 2.21 -9.46 -2.80
CA ARG A 13 0.97 -9.42 -3.58
C ARG A 13 0.17 -8.21 -3.12
N SER A 14 -0.16 -7.32 -4.06
CA SER A 14 -1.13 -6.25 -3.85
C SER A 14 -2.38 -6.56 -4.65
N LEU A 15 -3.54 -6.62 -3.96
CA LEU A 15 -4.83 -6.48 -4.62
C LEU A 15 -5.09 -4.97 -4.68
N ASN A 16 -5.19 -4.43 -5.88
CA ASN A 16 -5.36 -3.01 -6.10
C ASN A 16 -6.56 -2.48 -5.31
N CYS A 17 -6.33 -1.56 -4.39
CA CYS A 17 -7.37 -0.72 -3.82
C CYS A 17 -6.90 0.74 -3.89
N LEU A 18 -7.14 1.35 -5.06
CA LEU A 18 -7.31 2.79 -5.27
C LEU A 18 -6.15 3.75 -4.94
N GLY A 19 -4.90 3.42 -5.30
CA GLY A 19 -3.78 4.38 -5.29
C GLY A 19 -2.57 3.87 -6.09
N PRO A 20 -1.56 4.73 -6.36
CA PRO A 20 -0.30 4.26 -6.94
C PRO A 20 0.35 3.29 -5.96
N SER A 21 0.27 1.99 -6.27
CA SER A 21 0.96 0.97 -5.50
C SER A 21 2.45 1.27 -5.48
N PRO A 22 3.19 0.96 -4.39
CA PRO A 22 4.65 1.05 -4.37
C PRO A 22 5.20 0.34 -5.60
N THR A 23 5.79 1.11 -6.51
CA THR A 23 6.18 0.63 -7.83
C THR A 23 7.57 0.01 -7.78
N LYS A 24 7.86 -0.81 -8.78
CA LYS A 24 9.19 -1.36 -9.03
C LYS A 24 10.28 -0.29 -8.92
N GLU A 25 10.09 0.86 -9.55
CA GLU A 25 11.07 1.95 -9.64
C GLU A 25 11.28 2.68 -8.31
N THR A 26 10.22 2.79 -7.50
CA THR A 26 10.24 3.61 -6.28
C THR A 26 10.66 2.83 -5.04
N VAL A 27 10.45 1.50 -5.04
CA VAL A 27 10.73 0.65 -3.88
C VAL A 27 11.75 -0.43 -4.17
N LEU A 28 11.58 -1.22 -5.24
CA LEU A 28 12.44 -2.39 -5.47
C LEU A 28 13.79 -2.02 -6.08
N GLU A 29 13.83 -1.13 -7.09
CA GLU A 29 15.08 -0.69 -7.72
C GLU A 29 16.08 -0.07 -6.72
N PRO A 30 15.68 0.85 -5.82
CA PRO A 30 16.58 1.38 -4.80
C PRO A 30 17.06 0.33 -3.80
N MET A 31 16.25 -0.71 -3.54
CA MET A 31 16.58 -1.78 -2.61
C MET A 31 17.49 -2.85 -3.23
N VAL A 32 17.56 -2.96 -4.55
CA VAL A 32 18.49 -3.84 -5.28
C VAL A 32 19.81 -3.14 -5.54
N ASN A 33 19.76 -1.95 -6.15
CA ASN A 33 20.96 -1.25 -6.60
C ASN A 33 21.62 -0.44 -5.48
N GLY A 34 20.86 -0.14 -4.43
CA GLY A 34 21.26 0.82 -3.41
C GLY A 34 21.17 2.26 -3.92
N THR A 35 21.08 3.20 -2.98
CA THR A 35 21.18 4.64 -3.21
C THR A 35 21.99 5.26 -2.07
N ASN A 36 22.34 6.55 -2.18
CA ASN A 36 23.01 7.29 -1.10
C ASN A 36 22.27 7.23 0.25
N LYS A 37 20.95 6.92 0.25
CA LYS A 37 20.12 6.83 1.46
C LYS A 37 19.70 5.41 1.84
N ILE A 38 19.77 4.46 0.91
CA ILE A 38 19.23 3.11 1.08
C ILE A 38 20.31 2.11 0.71
N GLN A 39 20.77 1.32 1.67
CA GLN A 39 21.69 0.23 1.36
C GLN A 39 20.96 -0.90 0.62
N PRO A 40 21.62 -1.55 -0.36
CA PRO A 40 21.03 -2.67 -1.06
C PRO A 40 20.75 -3.82 -0.06
N CYS A 41 19.53 -4.36 -0.13
CA CYS A 41 19.04 -5.41 0.77
C CYS A 41 18.31 -6.54 0.04
N ILE A 42 17.98 -6.34 -1.24
CA ILE A 42 17.40 -7.35 -2.14
C ILE A 42 18.50 -7.84 -3.07
N THR A 43 18.58 -9.14 -3.30
CA THR A 43 19.55 -9.73 -4.23
C THR A 43 19.02 -9.85 -5.64
N ASP A 44 17.72 -10.16 -5.80
CA ASP A 44 17.06 -10.35 -7.09
C ASP A 44 15.54 -10.26 -6.88
N TYR A 45 14.78 -9.97 -7.92
CA TYR A 45 13.32 -10.09 -7.88
C TYR A 45 12.75 -10.49 -9.24
N LYS A 46 11.60 -11.16 -9.22
CA LYS A 46 10.85 -11.55 -10.42
C LYS A 46 9.42 -11.02 -10.38
N GLU A 47 8.90 -10.67 -11.54
CA GLU A 47 7.57 -10.09 -11.74
C GLU A 47 6.61 -11.13 -12.33
N TYR A 48 5.43 -11.26 -11.73
CA TYR A 48 4.37 -12.18 -12.14
C TYR A 48 3.01 -11.47 -12.11
N HIS A 49 2.88 -10.37 -12.85
CA HIS A 49 1.66 -9.57 -12.91
C HIS A 49 0.55 -10.27 -13.72
N THR A 50 -0.70 -10.03 -13.31
CA THR A 50 -1.90 -10.30 -14.12
C THR A 50 -2.67 -9.00 -14.31
N ASP A 51 -3.71 -9.00 -15.16
CA ASP A 51 -4.54 -7.81 -15.42
C ASP A 51 -5.14 -7.18 -14.14
N THR A 52 -5.31 -7.98 -13.09
CA THR A 52 -5.95 -7.58 -11.83
C THR A 52 -5.03 -7.64 -10.62
N THR A 53 -3.82 -8.20 -10.73
CA THR A 53 -2.95 -8.42 -9.57
C THR A 53 -1.50 -8.07 -9.84
N VAL A 54 -0.88 -7.47 -8.82
CA VAL A 54 0.55 -7.16 -8.81
C VAL A 54 1.27 -8.17 -7.93
N CYS A 55 2.21 -8.92 -8.50
CA CYS A 55 2.97 -9.94 -7.77
C CYS A 55 4.47 -9.84 -8.04
N PHE A 56 5.25 -9.69 -6.97
CA PHE A 56 6.71 -9.78 -7.00
C PHE A 56 7.20 -10.95 -6.14
N ILE A 57 8.16 -11.69 -6.66
CA ILE A 57 8.93 -12.69 -5.92
C ILE A 57 10.31 -12.10 -5.65
N VAL A 58 10.55 -11.68 -4.42
CA VAL A 58 11.77 -11.01 -3.99
C VAL A 58 12.72 -12.01 -3.33
N LYS A 59 13.99 -12.01 -3.73
CA LYS A 59 15.05 -12.79 -3.09
C LYS A 59 15.90 -11.91 -2.19
N MET A 60 16.24 -12.42 -1.00
CA MET A 60 17.06 -11.70 -0.02
C MET A 60 18.01 -12.67 0.69
N SER A 61 19.05 -12.14 1.34
CA SER A 61 19.87 -12.95 2.23
C SER A 61 19.08 -13.36 3.48
N PRO A 62 19.39 -14.51 4.11
CA PRO A 62 18.73 -14.94 5.34
C PRO A 62 18.86 -13.91 6.48
N GLU A 63 20.00 -13.21 6.60
CA GLU A 63 20.18 -12.20 7.65
C GLU A 63 19.25 -11.02 7.44
N LYS A 64 19.14 -10.53 6.19
CA LYS A 64 18.28 -9.40 5.84
C LYS A 64 16.80 -9.75 5.94
N LEU A 65 16.43 -10.98 5.63
CA LEU A 65 15.05 -11.45 5.84
C LEU A 65 14.67 -11.43 7.33
N ARG A 66 15.59 -11.87 8.20
CA ARG A 66 15.38 -11.85 9.66
C ARG A 66 15.21 -10.42 10.18
N GLU A 67 16.03 -9.48 9.68
CA GLU A 67 15.90 -8.05 9.99
C GLU A 67 14.52 -7.50 9.56
N ALA A 68 14.10 -7.83 8.33
CA ALA A 68 12.81 -7.40 7.78
C ALA A 68 11.61 -7.99 8.56
N ASP A 69 11.75 -9.20 9.08
CA ASP A 69 10.74 -9.83 9.93
C ASP A 69 10.55 -9.11 11.26
N VAL A 70 11.65 -8.70 11.91
CA VAL A 70 11.61 -7.92 13.16
C VAL A 70 10.92 -6.57 12.94
N ILE A 71 11.19 -5.90 11.81
CA ILE A 71 10.61 -4.59 11.45
C ILE A 71 9.12 -4.71 11.01
N ARG A 72 8.68 -5.93 10.71
CA ARG A 72 7.51 -6.29 9.90
C ARG A 72 7.67 -5.90 8.42
N LEU A 73 7.45 -6.89 7.56
CA LEU A 73 7.62 -6.80 6.11
C LEU A 73 6.87 -5.63 5.46
N HIS A 74 5.64 -5.31 5.88
CA HIS A 74 4.88 -4.20 5.29
C HIS A 74 5.53 -2.82 5.54
N LYS A 75 6.17 -2.63 6.71
CA LYS A 75 6.94 -1.42 7.01
C LYS A 75 8.28 -1.45 6.29
N PHE A 76 8.94 -2.61 6.29
CA PHE A 76 10.23 -2.78 5.63
C PHE A 76 10.17 -2.42 4.14
N PHE A 77 9.19 -2.96 3.42
CA PHE A 77 8.95 -2.68 1.99
C PHE A 77 8.13 -1.40 1.74
N LYS A 78 7.86 -0.59 2.77
CA LYS A 78 7.09 0.67 2.65
C LYS A 78 5.75 0.50 1.92
N LEU A 79 5.05 -0.62 2.16
CA LEU A 79 3.81 -0.97 1.46
C LEU A 79 2.57 -0.30 2.06
N SER A 80 2.74 0.43 3.17
CA SER A 80 1.65 1.16 3.81
C SER A 80 1.69 2.62 3.40
N GLY A 81 0.65 3.07 2.70
CA GLY A 81 0.38 4.48 2.45
C GLY A 81 -0.67 5.01 3.43
N ALA A 82 -0.49 6.23 3.93
CA ALA A 82 -1.53 6.92 4.69
C ALA A 82 -2.61 7.39 3.72
N GLN A 83 -3.84 6.88 3.89
CA GLN A 83 -5.01 7.39 3.20
C GLN A 83 -5.66 8.44 4.09
N THR A 84 -5.73 9.68 3.62
CA THR A 84 -6.27 10.79 4.40
C THR A 84 -7.66 11.15 3.88
N THR A 85 -8.67 11.13 4.75
CA THR A 85 -10.06 11.51 4.45
C THR A 85 -10.44 12.85 5.07
N ASN A 86 -9.48 13.74 5.28
CA ASN A 86 -9.68 15.01 6.01
C ASN A 86 -10.39 16.09 5.19
N SER A 87 -10.61 15.89 3.89
CA SER A 87 -11.18 16.88 2.99
C SER A 87 -12.36 16.30 2.20
N ILE A 88 -13.41 15.92 2.91
CA ILE A 88 -14.66 15.52 2.27
C ILE A 88 -15.54 16.77 2.19
N VAL A 89 -15.66 17.35 1.01
CA VAL A 89 -16.49 18.54 0.76
C VAL A 89 -17.57 18.13 -0.23
N LEU A 90 -18.83 18.32 0.15
CA LEU A 90 -20.00 17.94 -0.64
C LEU A 90 -20.97 19.12 -0.71
N PHE A 91 -21.85 19.09 -1.71
CA PHE A 91 -22.98 20.02 -1.78
C PHE A 91 -24.11 19.48 -0.89
N ASP A 92 -24.67 20.35 -0.06
CA ASP A 92 -25.90 20.05 0.68
C ASP A 92 -27.15 20.21 -0.22
N GLN A 93 -28.34 19.94 0.35
CA GLN A 93 -29.62 20.05 -0.36
C GLN A 93 -29.93 21.46 -0.89
N LEU A 94 -29.31 22.49 -0.30
CA LEU A 94 -29.49 23.88 -0.70
C LEU A 94 -28.42 24.30 -1.73
N GLY A 95 -27.57 23.38 -2.18
CA GLY A 95 -26.49 23.63 -3.12
C GLY A 95 -25.30 24.38 -2.50
N CYS A 96 -25.20 24.41 -1.17
CA CYS A 96 -24.09 25.05 -0.46
C CYS A 96 -22.96 24.04 -0.22
N LEU A 97 -21.71 24.49 -0.33
CA LEU A 97 -20.53 23.67 -0.05
C LEU A 97 -20.36 23.48 1.45
N LYS A 98 -20.36 22.23 1.90
CA LYS A 98 -20.16 21.86 3.30
C LYS A 98 -18.97 20.94 3.45
N HIS A 99 -18.11 21.22 4.43
CA HIS A 99 -17.01 20.35 4.82
C HIS A 99 -17.50 19.33 5.85
N HIS A 100 -17.30 18.05 5.56
CA HIS A 100 -17.66 16.94 6.41
C HIS A 100 -16.40 16.33 7.02
N ARG A 101 -16.33 16.37 8.34
CA ARG A 101 -15.22 15.78 9.10
C ARG A 101 -15.26 14.25 9.16
N SER A 102 -16.44 13.66 8.92
CA SER A 102 -16.65 12.21 8.98
C SER A 102 -17.71 11.80 7.96
N LEU A 103 -17.52 10.60 7.40
CA LEU A 103 -18.51 9.95 6.53
C LEU A 103 -19.84 9.69 7.25
N HIS A 104 -19.83 9.54 8.57
CA HIS A 104 -21.03 9.32 9.36
C HIS A 104 -22.07 10.44 9.18
N PHE A 105 -21.63 11.71 9.24
CA PHE A 105 -22.53 12.86 9.06
C PHE A 105 -23.14 12.90 7.65
N ILE A 106 -22.38 12.46 6.65
CA ILE A 106 -22.87 12.39 5.26
C ILE A 106 -23.95 11.31 5.15
N LEU A 107 -23.76 10.17 5.83
CA LEU A 107 -24.75 9.10 5.83
C LEU A 107 -26.03 9.53 6.55
N GLU A 108 -25.94 10.19 7.69
CA GLU A 108 -27.12 10.72 8.40
C GLU A 108 -27.91 11.69 7.53
N GLU A 109 -27.25 12.71 6.97
CA GLU A 109 -27.89 13.64 6.04
C GLU A 109 -28.50 12.90 4.84
N PHE A 110 -27.79 11.94 4.26
CA PHE A 110 -28.33 11.15 3.15
C PHE A 110 -29.62 10.40 3.55
N PHE A 111 -29.65 9.78 4.74
CA PHE A 111 -30.83 9.04 5.22
C PHE A 111 -32.02 9.97 5.49
N ASP A 112 -31.80 11.12 6.13
CA ASP A 112 -32.87 12.07 6.45
C ASP A 112 -33.58 12.59 5.19
N ILE A 113 -32.84 12.73 4.08
CA ILE A 113 -33.35 13.18 2.78
C ILE A 113 -34.14 12.08 2.07
N HIS A 114 -33.62 10.85 2.09
CA HIS A 114 -34.13 9.76 1.26
C HIS A 114 -35.23 8.93 1.94
N LEU A 115 -35.43 9.07 3.26
CA LEU A 115 -36.45 8.33 4.01
C LEU A 115 -37.75 9.13 4.25
N GLN A 116 -37.95 10.27 3.58
CA GLN A 116 -39.22 11.01 3.57
C GLN A 116 -40.27 10.38 2.65
#